data_AF-A0A959XEY5-F1
#
_entry.id   AF-A0A959XEY5-F1
#
_cell.length_a   1.000
_cell.length_b   1.000
_cell.length_c   1.000
_cell.angle_alpha   90.00
_cell.angle_beta   90.00
_cell.angle_gamma   90.00
#
_symmetry.space_group_name_H-M   'P 1'
#
loop_
_entity.id
_entity.type
_entity.pdbx_description
1 polymer ?
#
loop_
_entity_poly.entity_id
_entity_poly.type
_entity_poly.pdbx_seq_one_letter_code
_entity_poly.pdbx_strand_id
1 'polypeptide(L)'
;MTGERPAPRVAAITLIGALVAFVVMAFWGITAATAPVANTQQAASNATQCSDAEKTVKTHIKRNDVTVSVYNSGKRKGLATSVLTKLERGGFRPGAVGNAPAELATEVAVVYAQDTSSTSAKLVAAAFGPDTQIVVQDQDMGPGINVVVG
;
A
#
# COMPACT_ATOMS: atom_id res chain seq x y z
N MET A 1 18.41 6.84 -81.10
CA MET A 1 18.44 6.62 -79.64
C MET A 1 19.33 5.43 -79.37
N THR A 2 20.64 5.63 -79.41
CA THR A 2 21.66 4.58 -79.26
C THR A 2 22.11 4.56 -77.80
N GLY A 3 21.56 3.62 -77.03
CA GLY A 3 22.07 3.33 -75.69
C GLY A 3 23.41 2.61 -75.82
N GLU A 4 24.50 3.33 -75.50
CA GLU A 4 25.82 2.73 -75.35
C GLU A 4 25.75 1.69 -74.22
N ARG A 5 25.92 0.41 -74.56
CA ARG A 5 26.06 -0.66 -73.57
C ARG A 5 27.42 -0.48 -72.89
N PRO A 6 27.50 -0.20 -71.58
CA PRO A 6 28.78 -0.13 -70.90
C PRO A 6 29.51 -1.47 -71.07
N ALA A 7 30.80 -1.43 -71.40
CA ALA A 7 31.62 -2.63 -71.55
C ALA A 7 31.45 -3.53 -70.29
N PRO A 8 31.42 -4.87 -70.43
CA PRO A 8 31.06 -5.78 -69.34
C PRO A 8 31.93 -5.62 -68.10
N ARG A 9 33.17 -5.14 -68.26
CA ARG A 9 34.09 -4.80 -67.18
C ARG A 9 33.66 -3.55 -66.41
N VAL A 10 33.17 -2.52 -67.08
CA VAL A 10 32.70 -1.27 -66.45
C VAL A 10 31.38 -1.52 -65.71
N ALA A 11 30.47 -2.29 -66.31
CA ALA A 11 29.23 -2.71 -65.66
C ALA A 11 29.47 -3.60 -64.42
N ALA A 12 30.46 -4.50 -64.48
CA ALA A 12 30.86 -5.31 -63.33
C ALA A 12 31.49 -4.46 -62.20
N ILE A 13 32.34 -3.49 -62.55
CA ILE A 13 32.97 -2.59 -61.56
C ILE A 13 31.91 -1.69 -60.89
N THR A 14 30.95 -1.16 -61.64
CA THR A 14 29.88 -0.33 -61.05
C THR A 14 28.95 -1.16 -60.17
N LEU A 15 28.62 -2.40 -60.56
CA LEU A 15 27.81 -3.30 -59.75
C LEU A 15 28.51 -3.68 -58.44
N ILE A 16 29.80 -4.02 -58.50
CA ILE A 16 30.61 -4.35 -57.32
C ILE A 16 30.74 -3.12 -56.42
N GLY A 17 31.01 -1.94 -56.99
CA GLY A 17 31.07 -0.68 -56.24
C GLY A 17 29.76 -0.34 -55.54
N ALA A 18 28.63 -0.49 -56.23
CA ALA A 18 27.30 -0.28 -55.65
C ALA A 18 26.99 -1.29 -54.53
N LEU A 19 27.37 -2.56 -54.70
CA LEU A 19 27.17 -3.59 -53.68
C LEU A 19 28.01 -3.32 -52.43
N VAL A 20 29.28 -2.92 -52.59
CA VAL A 20 30.14 -2.54 -51.46
C VAL A 20 29.56 -1.31 -50.74
N ALA A 21 29.13 -0.28 -51.47
CA ALA A 21 28.52 0.90 -50.88
C ALA A 21 27.23 0.55 -50.10
N PHE A 22 26.40 -0.35 -50.63
CA PHE A 22 25.20 -0.83 -49.96
C PHE A 22 25.51 -1.58 -48.67
N VAL A 23 26.52 -2.46 -48.67
CA VAL A 23 26.94 -3.21 -47.48
C VAL A 23 27.47 -2.27 -46.40
N VAL A 24 28.27 -1.26 -46.75
CA VAL A 24 28.76 -0.27 -45.78
C VAL A 24 27.60 0.52 -45.17
N MET A 25 26.65 1.01 -45.97
CA MET A 25 25.49 1.74 -45.47
C MET A 25 24.57 0.86 -44.61
N ALA A 26 24.36 -0.41 -44.99
CA ALA A 26 23.56 -1.35 -44.21
C ALA A 26 24.21 -1.64 -42.85
N PHE A 27 25.53 -1.82 -42.80
CA PHE A 27 26.24 -2.06 -41.55
C PHE A 27 26.16 -0.85 -40.60
N TRP A 28 26.34 0.37 -41.13
CA TRP A 28 26.17 1.62 -40.35
C TRP A 28 24.71 1.88 -39.95
N GLY A 29 23.74 1.52 -40.79
CA GLY A 29 22.32 1.68 -40.49
C GLY A 29 21.83 0.73 -39.40
N ILE A 30 22.27 -0.54 -39.42
CA ILE A 30 21.88 -1.53 -38.41
C ILE A 30 22.46 -1.15 -37.05
N THR A 31 23.71 -0.69 -36.97
CA THR A 31 24.29 -0.25 -35.67
C THR A 31 23.57 0.95 -35.08
N ALA A 32 23.05 1.87 -35.91
CA ALA A 32 22.24 2.99 -35.45
C ALA A 32 20.81 2.57 -35.06
N ALA A 33 20.19 1.65 -35.79
CA ALA A 33 18.84 1.15 -35.51
C ALA A 33 18.80 0.23 -34.28
N THR A 34 19.87 -0.53 -34.02
CA THR A 34 20.02 -1.36 -32.82
C THR A 34 20.78 -0.66 -31.71
N ALA A 35 21.17 0.62 -31.89
CA ALA A 35 21.68 1.40 -30.79
C ALA A 35 20.61 1.39 -29.68
N PRO A 36 21.00 1.21 -28.41
CA PRO A 36 20.06 1.26 -27.32
C PRO A 36 19.37 2.62 -27.39
N VAL A 37 18.07 2.62 -27.65
CA VAL A 37 17.23 3.81 -27.47
C VAL A 37 17.56 4.34 -26.09
N ALA A 38 18.06 5.58 -26.03
CA ALA A 38 18.36 6.23 -24.76
C ALA A 38 17.12 6.09 -23.90
N ASN A 39 17.22 5.27 -22.86
CA ASN A 39 16.07 4.80 -22.11
C ASN A 39 15.38 6.02 -21.50
N THR A 40 14.30 6.49 -22.12
CA THR A 40 13.28 7.33 -21.49
C THR A 40 12.57 6.61 -20.34
N GLN A 41 13.08 5.45 -19.92
CA GLN A 41 12.83 4.90 -18.59
C GLN A 41 13.39 5.80 -17.48
N GLN A 42 14.31 6.73 -17.74
CA GLN A 42 14.70 7.73 -16.73
C GLN A 42 13.56 8.70 -16.36
N ALA A 43 12.54 8.86 -17.23
CA ALA A 43 11.34 9.63 -16.90
C ALA A 43 10.31 8.81 -16.10
N ALA A 44 10.31 7.48 -16.22
CA ALA A 44 9.48 6.59 -15.39
C ALA A 44 10.20 6.15 -14.09
N SER A 45 11.53 6.23 -14.03
CA SER A 45 12.34 5.98 -12.83
C SER A 45 12.37 7.20 -11.89
N ASN A 46 11.96 8.36 -12.39
CA ASN A 46 11.68 9.57 -11.61
C ASN A 46 10.22 9.68 -11.17
N ALA A 47 9.40 8.63 -11.36
CA ALA A 47 8.27 8.45 -10.47
C ALA A 47 8.88 8.17 -9.10
N THR A 48 9.01 9.22 -8.28
CA THR A 48 9.43 9.22 -6.89
C THR A 48 9.20 7.84 -6.30
N GLN A 49 10.28 7.05 -6.16
CA GLN A 49 10.22 5.85 -5.35
C GLN A 49 9.69 6.32 -4.01
N CYS A 50 8.48 5.89 -3.64
CA CYS A 50 7.90 6.25 -2.35
C CYS A 50 8.97 6.00 -1.30
N SER A 51 9.28 7.02 -0.51
CA SER A 51 10.27 6.87 0.56
C SER A 51 9.87 5.68 1.44
N ASP A 52 10.82 5.00 2.08
CA ASP A 52 10.49 3.91 3.01
C ASP A 52 9.53 4.40 4.13
N ALA A 53 9.55 5.70 4.44
CA ALA A 53 8.56 6.38 5.26
C ALA A 53 7.14 6.35 4.65
N GLU A 54 6.95 6.65 3.37
CA GLU A 54 5.64 6.51 2.68
C GLU A 54 5.18 5.05 2.55
N LYS A 55 6.12 4.10 2.43
CA LYS A 55 5.81 2.67 2.42
C LYS A 55 5.24 2.19 3.76
N THR A 56 5.64 2.83 4.86
CA THR A 56 5.15 2.56 6.22
C THR A 56 3.69 3.03 6.41
N VAL A 57 3.28 4.10 5.72
CA VAL A 57 1.90 4.67 5.78
C VAL A 57 0.86 3.77 5.10
N LYS A 58 1.27 2.88 4.18
CA LYS A 58 0.39 1.87 3.57
C LYS A 58 0.35 0.54 4.31
N THR A 59 0.78 0.49 5.58
CA THR A 59 0.56 -0.70 6.39
C THR A 59 -0.92 -0.79 6.74
N HIS A 60 -1.67 -1.54 5.94
CA HIS A 60 -3.07 -1.81 6.19
C HIS A 60 -3.21 -2.58 7.50
N ILE A 61 -3.55 -1.89 8.58
CA ILE A 61 -3.79 -2.52 9.88
C ILE A 61 -4.99 -3.44 9.76
N LYS A 62 -4.78 -4.73 10.03
CA LYS A 62 -5.85 -5.72 10.07
C LYS A 62 -6.38 -5.83 11.49
N ARG A 63 -7.60 -6.36 11.63
CA ARG A 63 -8.19 -6.61 12.96
C ARG A 63 -7.30 -7.49 13.83
N ASN A 64 -6.62 -8.47 13.24
CA ASN A 64 -5.75 -9.41 13.96
C ASN A 64 -4.41 -8.78 14.40
N ASP A 65 -4.15 -7.52 14.03
CA ASP A 65 -3.00 -6.75 14.53
C ASP A 65 -3.38 -5.89 15.73
N VAL A 66 -4.68 -5.79 16.05
CA VAL A 66 -5.21 -4.93 17.11
C VAL A 66 -5.69 -5.77 18.29
N THR A 67 -5.02 -5.58 19.42
CA THR A 67 -5.49 -6.09 20.72
C THR A 67 -6.54 -5.16 21.29
N VAL A 68 -7.65 -5.72 21.77
CA VAL A 68 -8.77 -4.96 22.35
C VAL A 68 -9.04 -5.44 23.78
N SER A 69 -9.06 -4.50 24.72
CA SER A 69 -9.46 -4.73 26.11
C SER A 69 -10.85 -4.14 26.33
N VAL A 70 -11.75 -4.88 26.97
CA VAL A 70 -13.16 -4.48 27.14
C VAL A 70 -13.53 -4.40 28.62
N TYR A 71 -14.10 -3.26 29.02
CA TYR A 71 -14.47 -2.96 30.39
C TYR A 71 -15.97 -2.66 30.49
N ASN A 72 -16.62 -3.22 31.49
CA ASN A 72 -18.03 -3.01 31.76
C ASN A 72 -18.24 -1.81 32.69
N SER A 73 -18.96 -0.78 32.26
CA SER A 73 -19.45 0.28 33.14
C SER A 73 -20.85 0.00 33.71
N GLY A 74 -21.57 -0.94 33.11
CA GLY A 74 -22.96 -1.23 33.43
C GLY A 74 -23.16 -2.27 34.53
N LYS A 75 -24.43 -2.56 34.82
CA LYS A 75 -24.85 -3.55 35.83
C LYS A 75 -24.94 -4.98 35.26
N ARG A 76 -24.85 -5.13 33.94
CA ARG A 76 -25.06 -6.40 33.23
C ARG A 76 -23.83 -7.30 33.39
N LYS A 77 -23.95 -8.37 34.18
CA LYS A 77 -22.84 -9.32 34.39
C LYS A 77 -22.47 -10.04 33.08
N GLY A 78 -21.17 -10.16 32.83
CA GLY A 78 -20.64 -10.86 31.66
C GLY A 78 -20.74 -10.09 30.33
N LEU A 79 -21.23 -8.85 30.34
CA LEU A 79 -21.34 -8.03 29.12
C LEU A 79 -19.99 -7.85 28.44
N ALA A 80 -18.97 -7.39 29.18
CA ALA A 80 -17.63 -7.19 28.62
C ALA A 80 -17.02 -8.47 28.06
N THR A 81 -17.15 -9.60 28.76
CA THR A 81 -16.70 -10.91 28.25
C THR A 81 -17.40 -11.30 26.96
N SER A 82 -18.72 -11.12 26.89
CA SER A 82 -19.53 -11.42 25.70
C SER A 82 -19.13 -10.53 24.51
N VAL A 83 -18.89 -9.25 24.76
CA VAL A 83 -18.41 -8.29 23.75
C VAL A 83 -17.01 -8.66 23.27
N LEU A 84 -16.07 -8.94 24.17
CA LEU A 84 -14.71 -9.35 23.77
C LEU A 84 -14.75 -10.63 22.92
N THR A 85 -15.56 -11.61 23.32
CA THR A 85 -15.75 -12.85 22.54
C THR A 85 -16.27 -12.57 21.13
N LYS A 86 -17.18 -11.58 20.96
CA LYS A 86 -17.68 -11.17 19.64
C LYS A 86 -16.59 -10.50 18.81
N LEU A 87 -15.78 -9.64 19.43
CA LEU A 87 -14.64 -9.00 18.77
C LEU A 87 -13.58 -10.00 18.33
N GLU A 88 -13.28 -10.99 19.17
CA GLU A 88 -12.36 -12.08 18.86
C GLU A 88 -12.84 -12.88 17.65
N ARG A 89 -14.11 -13.29 17.64
CA ARG A 89 -14.73 -13.93 16.45
C ARG A 89 -14.74 -13.02 15.22
N GLY A 90 -14.77 -11.70 15.43
CA GLY A 90 -14.65 -10.68 14.40
C GLY A 90 -13.23 -10.48 13.87
N GLY A 91 -12.24 -11.16 14.46
CA GLY A 91 -10.83 -11.18 14.06
C GLY A 91 -9.92 -10.26 14.86
N PHE A 92 -10.37 -9.66 15.95
CA PHE A 92 -9.52 -8.89 16.87
C PHE A 92 -8.75 -9.79 17.83
N ARG A 93 -7.60 -9.33 18.32
CA ARG A 93 -6.87 -10.05 19.37
C ARG A 93 -7.48 -9.75 20.74
N PRO A 94 -7.74 -10.77 21.57
CA PRO A 94 -8.29 -10.55 22.90
C PRO A 94 -7.24 -9.93 23.83
N GLY A 95 -7.62 -8.87 24.53
CA GLY A 95 -6.86 -8.23 25.59
C GLY A 95 -7.44 -8.56 26.98
N ALA A 96 -7.54 -7.55 27.83
CA ALA A 96 -8.10 -7.67 29.17
C ALA A 96 -9.64 -7.56 29.17
N VAL A 97 -10.27 -8.16 30.18
CA VAL A 97 -11.70 -7.99 30.48
C VAL A 97 -11.85 -7.58 31.94
N GLY A 98 -12.66 -6.56 32.20
CA GLY A 98 -12.88 -6.09 33.56
C GLY A 98 -14.09 -5.19 33.71
N ASN A 99 -14.12 -4.49 34.85
CA ASN A 99 -15.05 -3.39 35.07
C ASN A 99 -14.33 -2.06 34.85
N ALA A 100 -15.04 -1.09 34.29
CA ALA A 100 -14.51 0.26 34.11
C ALA A 100 -14.55 1.01 35.46
N PRO A 101 -13.62 1.97 35.68
CA PRO A 101 -13.74 2.90 36.78
C PRO A 101 -15.03 3.73 36.67
N ALA A 102 -15.58 4.13 37.81
CA ALA A 102 -16.88 4.81 37.87
C ALA A 102 -16.93 6.13 37.07
N GLU A 103 -15.78 6.78 36.90
CA GLU A 103 -15.63 8.03 36.14
C GLU A 103 -15.86 7.84 34.63
N LEU A 104 -15.71 6.61 34.12
CA LEU A 104 -15.91 6.26 32.72
C LEU A 104 -17.26 5.57 32.50
N ALA A 105 -18.21 5.77 33.40
CA ALA A 105 -19.53 5.20 33.28
C ALA A 105 -20.25 5.76 32.04
N THR A 106 -20.66 4.85 31.15
CA THR A 106 -21.37 5.18 29.91
C THR A 106 -22.55 4.22 29.73
N GLU A 107 -23.59 4.69 29.04
CA GLU A 107 -24.73 3.88 28.59
C GLU A 107 -24.48 3.23 27.22
N VAL A 108 -23.50 3.75 26.47
CA VAL A 108 -23.14 3.31 25.11
C VAL A 108 -21.69 2.84 25.05
N ALA A 109 -21.32 2.13 23.98
CA ALA A 109 -19.92 1.75 23.76
C ALA A 109 -19.06 2.97 23.43
N VAL A 110 -17.94 3.14 24.14
CA VAL A 110 -16.96 4.21 23.93
C VAL A 110 -15.56 3.62 23.81
N VAL A 111 -14.82 4.05 22.80
CA VAL A 111 -13.44 3.61 22.56
C VAL A 111 -12.49 4.63 23.15
N TYR A 112 -11.58 4.18 24.01
CA TYR A 112 -10.53 4.99 24.62
C TYR A 112 -9.18 4.68 23.96
N ALA A 113 -8.50 5.73 23.53
CA ALA A 113 -7.19 5.65 22.89
C ALA A 113 -6.31 6.84 23.31
N GLN A 114 -4.99 6.72 23.17
CA GLN A 114 -4.08 7.84 23.41
C GLN A 114 -4.17 8.93 22.33
N ASP A 115 -4.73 8.60 21.16
CA ASP A 115 -4.89 9.53 20.05
C ASP A 115 -6.13 9.17 19.22
N THR A 116 -6.95 10.18 18.89
CA THR A 116 -8.11 10.02 17.99
C THR A 116 -7.69 9.72 16.55
N SER A 117 -6.46 10.07 16.17
CA SER A 117 -5.92 9.79 14.83
C SER A 117 -5.57 8.31 14.64
N SER A 118 -5.48 7.54 15.74
CA SER A 118 -5.13 6.12 15.74
C SER A 118 -6.02 5.30 14.80
N THR A 119 -5.39 4.69 13.80
CA THR A 119 -6.08 3.82 12.84
C THR A 119 -6.66 2.59 13.54
N SER A 120 -5.97 2.06 14.56
CA SER A 120 -6.45 0.95 15.38
C SER A 120 -7.72 1.33 16.16
N ALA A 121 -7.78 2.53 16.74
CA ALA A 121 -8.96 3.00 17.46
C ALA A 121 -10.16 3.17 16.52
N LYS A 122 -9.94 3.73 15.32
CA LYS A 122 -10.98 3.86 14.28
C LYS A 122 -11.48 2.50 13.80
N LEU A 123 -10.58 1.52 13.63
CA LEU A 123 -10.95 0.17 13.23
C LEU A 123 -11.81 -0.53 14.29
N VAL A 124 -11.49 -0.33 15.58
CA VAL A 124 -12.30 -0.85 16.69
C VAL A 124 -13.65 -0.13 16.74
N ALA A 125 -13.68 1.20 16.67
CA ALA A 125 -14.93 1.97 16.66
C ALA A 125 -15.87 1.54 15.52
N ALA A 126 -15.32 1.31 14.32
CA ALA A 126 -16.08 0.81 13.18
C ALA A 126 -16.70 -0.58 13.40
N ALA A 127 -16.16 -1.40 14.31
CA ALA A 127 -16.75 -2.69 14.67
C ALA A 127 -18.01 -2.57 15.57
N PHE A 128 -18.16 -1.44 16.28
CA PHE A 128 -19.32 -1.14 17.13
C PHE A 128 -20.40 -0.34 16.38
N GLY A 129 -20.03 0.41 15.36
CA GLY A 129 -20.95 1.18 14.51
C GLY A 129 -20.38 2.56 14.12
N PRO A 130 -21.00 3.25 13.14
CA PRO A 130 -20.51 4.53 12.63
C PRO A 130 -20.53 5.65 13.68
N ASP A 131 -21.41 5.57 14.67
CA ASP A 131 -21.59 6.60 15.71
C ASP A 131 -20.78 6.34 16.99
N THR A 132 -19.87 5.35 16.96
CA THR A 132 -19.06 5.00 18.12
C THR A 132 -18.03 6.09 18.40
N GLN A 133 -18.07 6.66 19.60
CA GLN A 133 -17.18 7.74 20.00
C GLN A 133 -15.78 7.22 20.34
N ILE A 134 -14.77 7.99 19.92
CA ILE A 134 -13.37 7.78 20.29
C ILE A 134 -12.95 8.93 21.20
N VAL A 135 -12.61 8.60 22.44
CA VAL A 135 -12.20 9.56 23.48
C VAL A 135 -10.72 9.41 23.74
N VAL A 136 -10.01 10.54 23.80
CA VAL A 136 -8.59 10.54 24.17
C VAL A 136 -8.47 10.34 25.68
N GLN A 137 -7.66 9.37 26.07
CA GLN A 137 -7.35 9.14 27.48
C GLN A 137 -5.91 8.66 27.61
N ASP A 138 -5.18 9.30 28.52
CA ASP A 138 -3.77 9.00 28.80
C ASP A 138 -3.61 7.82 29.77
N GLN A 139 -4.67 7.50 30.52
CA GLN A 139 -4.67 6.38 31.46
C GLN A 139 -4.87 5.06 30.71
N ASP A 140 -3.84 4.22 30.73
CA ASP A 140 -3.93 2.88 30.18
C ASP A 140 -4.62 1.93 31.17
N MET A 141 -5.78 1.40 30.79
CA MET A 141 -6.54 0.44 31.60
C MET A 141 -6.08 -1.00 31.37
N GLY A 142 -5.48 -1.30 30.22
CA GLY A 142 -4.99 -2.62 29.86
C GLY A 142 -4.52 -2.69 28.41
N PRO A 143 -4.03 -3.86 27.97
CA PRO A 143 -3.30 -3.96 26.72
C PRO A 143 -4.13 -3.56 25.50
N GLY A 144 -3.56 -2.70 24.65
CA GLY A 144 -4.12 -2.34 23.36
C GLY A 144 -5.17 -1.23 23.43
N ILE A 145 -6.21 -1.35 22.61
CA ILE A 145 -7.31 -0.36 22.57
C ILE A 145 -8.32 -0.71 23.66
N ASN A 146 -8.65 0.27 24.49
CA ASN A 146 -9.57 0.10 25.60
C ASN A 146 -10.99 0.46 25.15
N VAL A 147 -11.98 -0.37 25.47
CA VAL A 147 -13.39 -0.13 25.13
C VAL A 147 -14.23 -0.25 26.39
N VAL A 148 -15.04 0.76 26.68
CA VAL A 148 -16.00 0.71 27.79
C VAL A 148 -17.41 0.49 27.24
N VAL A 149 -18.17 -0.41 27.86
CA VAL A 149 -19.54 -0.77 27.46
C VAL A 149 -20.52 -0.69 28.63
N GLY A 150 -21.71 -0.14 28.37
CA GLY A 150 -22.82 0.07 29.32
C GLY A 150 -23.97 -0.92 29.23
#